data_AF-A0A8T5NBR4-F1
#
_entry.id   AF-A0A8T5NBR4-F1
#
_cell.length_a   1.000
_cell.length_b   1.000
_cell.length_c   1.000
_cell.angle_alpha   90.00
_cell.angle_beta   90.00
_cell.angle_gamma   90.00
#
_symmetry.space_group_name_H-M   'P 1'
#
loop_
_entity.id
_entity.type
_entity.pdbx_description
1 polymer ?
#
loop_
_entity_poly.entity_id
_entity_poly.type
_entity_poly.pdbx_seq_one_letter_code
_entity_poly.pdbx_strand_id
1 'polypeptide(L)'
;MKNESQIKLEYAEIFYKFALATSTTITSSDVNLKYYDTFSFLQHVVNKQDLELTKPEEKIGARILEFVATYIMILQLNKVLEDEWGKNRLQSEDKEIQNISQVVRLIRNAFAHDPLKPVWDISKSTMNMEFEITNILTLRTHNLHGKKLDRYDYGGPLALLRLIQYVKNKMTTTNHLL
;
A
#
# COMPACT_ATOMS: atom_id res chain seq x y z
N MET A 1 -1.18 -19.34 -18.16
CA MET A 1 -0.80 -17.91 -18.17
C MET A 1 -1.43 -17.25 -16.95
N LYS A 2 -0.73 -16.31 -16.29
CA LYS A 2 -1.34 -15.54 -15.19
C LYS A 2 -2.44 -14.65 -15.76
N ASN A 3 -3.57 -14.54 -15.06
CA ASN A 3 -4.62 -13.59 -15.45
C ASN A 3 -4.19 -12.14 -15.09
N GLU A 4 -4.87 -11.14 -15.64
CA GLU A 4 -4.51 -9.73 -15.45
C GLU A 4 -4.49 -9.33 -13.96
N SER A 5 -5.45 -9.81 -13.17
CA SER A 5 -5.53 -9.58 -11.72
C SER A 5 -4.30 -10.10 -10.96
N GLN A 6 -3.81 -11.30 -11.31
CA GLN A 6 -2.61 -11.88 -10.72
C GLN A 6 -1.37 -11.04 -11.01
N ILE A 7 -1.22 -10.54 -12.23
CA ILE A 7 -0.10 -9.68 -12.63
C ILE A 7 -0.13 -8.36 -11.84
N LYS A 8 -1.31 -7.73 -11.70
CA LYS A 8 -1.48 -6.50 -10.90
C LYS A 8 -1.00 -6.68 -9.46
N LEU A 9 -1.43 -7.75 -8.78
CA LEU A 9 -1.01 -8.01 -7.40
C LEU A 9 0.47 -8.37 -7.30
N GLU A 10 1.02 -9.09 -8.27
CA GLU A 10 2.45 -9.41 -8.29
C GLU A 10 3.33 -8.17 -8.41
N TYR A 11 3.02 -7.27 -9.35
CA TYR A 11 3.78 -6.04 -9.53
C TYR A 11 3.66 -5.11 -8.32
N ALA A 12 2.45 -4.98 -7.75
CA ALA A 12 2.23 -4.25 -6.51
C ALA A 12 3.04 -4.83 -5.34
N GLU A 13 3.05 -6.16 -5.18
CA GLU A 13 3.80 -6.82 -4.12
C GLU A 13 5.32 -6.62 -4.29
N ILE A 14 5.84 -6.73 -5.51
CA ILE A 14 7.27 -6.50 -5.80
C ILE A 14 7.66 -5.06 -5.47
N PHE A 15 6.90 -4.08 -5.97
CA PHE A 15 7.17 -2.67 -5.71
C PHE A 15 7.09 -2.35 -4.21
N TYR A 16 6.10 -2.91 -3.52
CA TYR A 16 5.95 -2.73 -2.08
C TYR A 16 7.12 -3.31 -1.29
N LYS A 17 7.56 -4.53 -1.61
CA LYS A 17 8.75 -5.14 -1.00
C LYS A 17 10.00 -4.32 -1.25
N PHE A 18 10.20 -3.84 -2.47
CA PHE A 18 11.33 -2.97 -2.82
C PHE A 18 11.32 -1.68 -2.00
N ALA A 19 10.17 -0.99 -1.96
CA ALA A 19 10.01 0.24 -1.18
C ALA A 19 10.27 0.02 0.32
N LEU A 20 9.81 -1.09 0.90
CA LEU A 20 10.08 -1.42 2.30
C LEU A 20 11.54 -1.74 2.57
N ALA A 21 12.18 -2.52 1.70
CA ALA A 21 13.61 -2.83 1.84
C ALA A 21 14.46 -1.55 1.75
N THR A 22 14.17 -0.69 0.77
CA THR A 22 14.85 0.60 0.60
C THR A 22 14.59 1.54 1.78
N SER A 23 13.32 1.69 2.19
CA SER A 23 12.93 2.53 3.33
C SER A 23 13.63 2.10 4.61
N THR A 24 13.60 0.80 4.90
CA THR A 24 14.29 0.22 6.07
C THR A 24 15.78 0.48 5.98
N THR A 25 16.44 0.16 4.85
CA THR A 25 17.88 0.35 4.67
C THR A 25 18.31 1.81 4.89
N ILE A 26 17.57 2.77 4.33
CA ILE A 26 17.91 4.20 4.47
C ILE A 26 17.64 4.71 5.90
N THR A 27 16.62 4.18 6.58
CA THR A 27 16.21 4.69 7.90
C THR A 27 16.90 3.99 9.08
N SER A 28 17.23 2.70 8.96
CA SER A 28 17.78 1.88 10.05
C SER A 28 19.29 1.72 10.01
N SER A 29 19.92 2.03 8.87
CA SER A 29 21.37 1.89 8.70
C SER A 29 21.96 3.19 8.18
N ASP A 30 23.19 3.51 8.57
CA ASP A 30 23.96 4.65 8.05
C ASP A 30 24.47 4.39 6.61
N VAL A 31 23.62 3.78 5.78
CA VAL A 31 23.93 3.53 4.38
C VAL A 31 23.93 4.86 3.64
N ASN A 32 25.01 5.11 2.91
CA ASN A 32 25.11 6.24 2.02
C ASN A 32 24.57 5.87 0.64
N LEU A 33 23.49 6.53 0.20
CA LEU A 33 23.10 6.46 -1.20
C LEU A 33 24.28 6.95 -2.03
N LYS A 34 24.59 6.18 -3.07
CA LYS A 34 25.64 6.54 -4.03
C LYS A 34 24.99 7.33 -5.15
N TYR A 35 25.39 8.58 -5.25
CA TYR A 35 25.01 9.46 -6.36
C TYR A 35 26.11 9.41 -7.42
N TYR A 36 25.71 9.30 -8.69
CA TYR A 36 26.66 9.34 -9.80
C TYR A 36 27.20 10.76 -9.99
N ASP A 37 28.49 10.88 -10.32
CA ASP A 37 29.10 12.17 -10.61
C ASP A 37 28.45 12.84 -11.83
N THR A 38 28.06 12.03 -12.81
CA THR A 38 27.29 12.45 -13.97
C THR A 38 26.36 11.32 -14.41
N PHE A 39 25.13 11.66 -14.75
CA PHE A 39 24.15 10.75 -15.35
C PHE A 39 23.54 11.42 -16.59
N SER A 40 23.41 10.66 -17.67
CA SER A 40 22.85 11.17 -18.92
C SER A 40 21.76 10.25 -19.46
N PHE A 41 20.64 10.84 -19.89
CA PHE A 41 19.61 10.15 -20.67
C PHE A 41 19.35 10.95 -21.95
N LEU A 42 19.77 10.40 -23.09
CA LEU A 42 19.81 11.09 -24.38
C LEU A 42 20.57 12.43 -24.24
N GLN A 43 19.94 13.54 -24.58
CA GLN A 43 20.52 14.89 -24.51
C GLN A 43 20.49 15.53 -23.11
N HIS A 44 19.84 14.90 -22.13
CA HIS A 44 19.72 15.44 -20.78
C HIS A 44 20.84 14.90 -19.90
N VAL A 45 21.68 15.80 -19.40
CA VAL A 45 22.79 15.48 -18.50
C VAL A 45 22.51 16.15 -17.17
N VAL A 46 22.63 15.38 -16.09
CA VAL A 46 22.58 15.86 -14.71
C VAL A 46 23.88 15.48 -14.02
N ASN A 47 24.35 16.36 -13.14
CA ASN A 47 25.51 16.10 -12.30
C ASN A 47 25.05 15.64 -10.90
N LYS A 48 26.03 15.30 -10.06
CA LYS A 48 25.77 14.92 -8.67
C LYS A 48 25.00 15.97 -7.89
N GLN A 49 25.38 17.25 -8.01
CA GLN A 49 24.76 18.35 -7.27
C GLN A 49 23.27 18.54 -7.63
N ASP A 50 22.86 18.13 -8.83
CA ASP A 50 21.46 18.16 -9.26
C ASP A 50 20.60 17.06 -8.61
N LEU A 51 21.22 15.97 -8.14
CA LEU A 51 20.52 14.77 -7.66
C LEU A 51 20.78 14.42 -6.19
N GLU A 52 21.89 14.89 -5.61
CA GLU A 52 22.28 14.52 -4.27
C GLU A 52 21.29 15.05 -3.23
N LEU A 53 20.92 14.19 -2.30
CA LEU A 53 20.08 14.56 -1.16
C LEU A 53 20.94 14.57 0.10
N THR A 54 20.61 15.48 1.01
CA THR A 54 21.13 15.42 2.37
C THR A 54 20.57 14.18 3.10
N LYS A 55 21.25 13.73 4.15
CA LYS A 55 20.77 12.59 4.98
C LYS A 55 19.33 12.73 5.47
N PRO A 56 18.88 13.91 5.94
CA PRO A 56 17.47 14.12 6.28
C PRO A 56 16.53 13.97 5.09
N GLU A 57 16.89 14.49 3.92
CA GLU A 57 16.07 14.40 2.71
C GLU A 57 15.98 12.96 2.19
N GLU A 58 17.07 12.18 2.27
CA GLU A 58 17.03 10.74 1.96
C GLU A 58 16.01 10.01 2.85
N LYS A 59 15.99 10.29 4.16
CA LYS A 59 15.03 9.69 5.11
C LYS A 59 13.58 10.11 4.80
N ILE A 60 13.38 11.37 4.42
CA ILE A 60 12.05 11.86 3.98
C ILE A 60 11.63 11.15 2.69
N GLY A 61 12.51 11.08 1.69
CA GLY A 61 12.26 10.40 0.41
C GLY A 61 11.95 8.91 0.59
N ALA A 62 12.72 8.22 1.45
CA ALA A 62 12.49 6.84 1.84
C ALA A 62 11.09 6.64 2.46
N ARG A 63 10.67 7.52 3.36
CA ARG A 63 9.34 7.46 3.97
C ARG A 63 8.22 7.71 2.96
N ILE A 64 8.42 8.67 2.05
CA ILE A 64 7.49 8.97 0.97
C ILE A 64 7.36 7.77 0.02
N LEU A 65 8.48 7.12 -0.34
CA LEU A 65 8.47 5.93 -1.18
C LEU A 65 7.60 4.80 -0.57
N GLU A 66 7.70 4.59 0.75
CA GLU A 66 6.85 3.62 1.46
C GLU A 66 5.36 4.00 1.41
N PHE A 67 5.01 5.29 1.55
CA PHE A 67 3.64 5.78 1.43
C PHE A 67 3.08 5.60 0.02
N VAL A 68 3.84 5.98 -1.00
CA VAL A 68 3.44 5.81 -2.40
C VAL A 68 3.27 4.33 -2.74
N ALA A 69 4.19 3.47 -2.27
CA ALA A 69 4.08 2.02 -2.46
C ALA A 69 2.88 1.42 -1.75
N THR A 70 2.58 1.88 -0.52
CA THR A 70 1.35 1.51 0.20
C THR A 70 0.12 1.88 -0.63
N TYR A 71 0.06 3.11 -1.13
CA TYR A 71 -1.07 3.58 -1.91
C TYR A 71 -1.26 2.79 -3.21
N ILE A 72 -0.18 2.57 -3.97
CA ILE A 72 -0.23 1.79 -5.22
C ILE A 72 -0.72 0.37 -4.94
N MET A 73 -0.21 -0.29 -3.90
CA MET A 73 -0.64 -1.63 -3.52
C MET A 73 -2.13 -1.66 -3.17
N ILE A 74 -2.61 -0.68 -2.42
CA ILE A 74 -4.01 -0.56 -2.03
C ILE A 74 -4.92 -0.28 -3.24
N LEU A 75 -4.47 0.52 -4.22
CA LEU A 75 -5.19 0.72 -5.48
C LEU A 75 -5.31 -0.58 -6.28
N GLN A 76 -4.22 -1.36 -6.39
CA GLN A 76 -4.25 -2.64 -7.09
C GLN A 76 -5.13 -3.66 -6.37
N LEU A 77 -5.05 -3.75 -5.04
CA LEU A 77 -5.95 -4.56 -4.23
C LEU A 77 -7.41 -4.16 -4.45
N ASN A 78 -7.71 -2.86 -4.42
CA ASN A 78 -9.06 -2.37 -4.63
C ASN A 78 -9.61 -2.77 -6.00
N LYS A 79 -8.78 -2.63 -7.06
CA LYS A 79 -9.17 -2.97 -8.42
C LYS A 79 -9.40 -4.48 -8.57
N VAL A 80 -8.47 -5.29 -8.07
CA VAL A 80 -8.59 -6.76 -8.14
C VAL A 80 -9.78 -7.26 -7.34
N LEU A 81 -10.04 -6.69 -6.15
CA LEU A 81 -11.23 -7.05 -5.38
C LEU A 81 -12.53 -6.73 -6.14
N GLU A 82 -12.56 -5.65 -6.91
CA GLU A 82 -13.70 -5.30 -7.76
C GLU A 82 -13.82 -6.23 -8.98
N ASP A 83 -12.71 -6.61 -9.59
CA ASP A 83 -12.69 -7.48 -10.77
C ASP A 83 -13.12 -8.92 -10.42
N GLU A 84 -12.71 -9.43 -9.25
CA GLU A 84 -12.94 -10.84 -8.85
C GLU A 84 -14.24 -11.03 -8.04
N TRP A 85 -14.63 -10.06 -7.21
CA TRP A 85 -15.83 -10.15 -6.34
C TRP A 85 -16.89 -9.10 -6.64
N GLY A 86 -16.72 -8.32 -7.71
CA GLY A 86 -17.71 -7.35 -8.17
C GLY A 86 -17.75 -6.04 -7.40
N LYS A 87 -18.53 -5.09 -7.93
CA LYS A 87 -18.71 -3.75 -7.35
C LYS A 87 -19.45 -3.77 -6.01
N ASN A 88 -20.27 -4.78 -5.76
CA ASN A 88 -21.02 -4.98 -4.52
C ASN A 88 -20.23 -5.73 -3.43
N ARG A 89 -18.92 -5.99 -3.60
CA ARG A 89 -18.05 -6.65 -2.60
C ARG A 89 -18.14 -6.12 -1.17
N LEU A 90 -18.50 -4.84 -0.98
CA LEU A 90 -18.70 -4.23 0.34
C LEU A 90 -19.95 -4.76 1.07
N GLN A 91 -20.83 -5.45 0.35
CA GLN A 91 -22.04 -6.13 0.81
C GLN A 91 -21.94 -7.65 0.60
N SER A 92 -20.73 -8.19 0.38
CA SER A 92 -20.52 -9.62 0.20
C SER A 92 -21.03 -10.42 1.42
N GLU A 93 -21.60 -11.59 1.17
CA GLU A 93 -21.94 -12.57 2.20
C GLU A 93 -20.69 -13.19 2.82
N ASP A 94 -19.59 -13.27 2.06
CA ASP A 94 -18.27 -13.63 2.60
C ASP A 94 -17.74 -12.45 3.43
N LYS A 95 -17.84 -12.59 4.74
CA LYS A 95 -17.41 -11.57 5.72
C LYS A 95 -15.94 -11.19 5.60
N GLU A 96 -15.09 -12.13 5.20
CA GLU A 96 -13.68 -11.84 5.00
C GLU A 96 -13.50 -10.93 3.77
N ILE A 97 -14.19 -11.20 2.65
CA ILE A 97 -14.15 -10.34 1.47
C ILE A 97 -14.74 -8.96 1.77
N GLN A 98 -15.83 -8.90 2.54
CA GLN A 98 -16.41 -7.65 3.01
C GLN A 98 -15.38 -6.85 3.82
N ASN A 99 -14.74 -7.45 4.82
CA ASN A 99 -13.78 -6.77 5.70
C ASN A 99 -12.53 -6.31 4.93
N ILE A 100 -11.96 -7.17 4.09
CA ILE A 100 -10.83 -6.81 3.20
C ILE A 100 -11.22 -5.61 2.33
N SER A 101 -12.39 -5.65 1.71
CA SER A 101 -12.87 -4.57 0.84
C SER A 101 -13.07 -3.26 1.60
N GLN A 102 -13.54 -3.32 2.85
CA GLN A 102 -13.70 -2.14 3.70
C GLN A 102 -12.34 -1.54 4.09
N VAL A 103 -11.41 -2.36 4.57
CA VAL A 103 -10.06 -1.92 4.94
C VAL A 103 -9.36 -1.27 3.76
N VAL A 104 -9.35 -1.94 2.60
CA VAL A 104 -8.73 -1.45 1.38
C VAL A 104 -9.36 -0.12 0.94
N ARG A 105 -10.69 -0.01 1.00
CA ARG A 105 -11.40 1.24 0.68
C ARG A 105 -11.03 2.37 1.63
N LEU A 106 -10.99 2.12 2.94
CA LEU A 106 -10.68 3.13 3.95
C LEU A 106 -9.24 3.64 3.81
N ILE A 107 -8.28 2.73 3.63
CA ILE A 107 -6.88 3.12 3.41
C ILE A 107 -6.78 3.92 2.11
N ARG A 108 -7.39 3.46 1.01
CA ARG A 108 -7.38 4.20 -0.27
C ARG A 108 -7.91 5.61 -0.12
N ASN A 109 -9.02 5.78 0.60
CA ASN A 109 -9.62 7.09 0.83
C ASN A 109 -8.68 8.01 1.60
N ALA A 110 -7.91 7.48 2.55
CA ALA A 110 -6.94 8.28 3.29
C ALA A 110 -5.84 8.89 2.40
N PHE A 111 -5.50 8.21 1.30
CA PHE A 111 -4.53 8.69 0.30
C PHE A 111 -5.16 9.51 -0.84
N ALA A 112 -6.48 9.57 -0.95
CA ALA A 112 -7.15 10.05 -2.17
C ALA A 112 -6.91 11.55 -2.47
N HIS A 113 -6.72 12.36 -1.43
CA HIS A 113 -6.55 13.82 -1.57
C HIS A 113 -5.08 14.25 -1.61
N ASP A 114 -4.24 13.71 -0.73
CA ASP A 114 -2.80 13.98 -0.68
C ASP A 114 -2.02 12.69 -0.38
N PRO A 115 -1.45 12.03 -1.41
CA PRO A 115 -0.71 10.79 -1.21
C PRO A 115 0.58 10.95 -0.40
N LEU A 116 1.12 12.17 -0.29
CA LEU A 116 2.34 12.47 0.46
C LEU A 116 2.03 12.79 1.93
N LYS A 117 0.79 13.20 2.23
CA LYS A 117 0.29 13.49 3.58
C LYS A 117 -1.09 12.88 3.79
N PRO A 118 -1.21 11.54 3.77
CA PRO A 118 -2.50 10.86 3.88
C PRO A 118 -3.18 11.16 5.22
N VAL A 119 -4.49 11.40 5.16
CA VAL A 119 -5.34 11.71 6.31
C VAL A 119 -6.60 10.85 6.22
N TRP A 120 -6.94 10.17 7.30
CA TRP A 120 -8.14 9.34 7.37
C TRP A 120 -9.41 10.14 7.10
N ASP A 121 -10.13 9.74 6.05
CA ASP A 121 -11.49 10.18 5.76
C ASP A 121 -12.47 9.04 6.06
N ILE A 122 -12.95 9.00 7.30
CA ILE A 122 -13.93 8.00 7.78
C ILE A 122 -15.34 8.58 7.67
N SER A 123 -16.21 7.92 6.91
CA SER A 123 -17.62 8.31 6.82
C SER A 123 -18.40 7.89 8.06
N LYS A 124 -19.58 8.50 8.27
CA LYS A 124 -20.49 8.14 9.37
C LYS A 124 -20.86 6.65 9.41
N SER A 125 -20.99 6.02 8.24
CA SER A 125 -21.38 4.60 8.14
C SER A 125 -20.27 3.61 8.49
N THR A 126 -19.02 4.06 8.57
CA THR A 126 -17.86 3.24 8.95
C THR A 126 -17.17 3.76 10.20
N MET A 127 -17.75 4.74 10.88
CA MET A 127 -17.21 5.32 12.11
C MET A 127 -17.47 4.39 13.30
N ASN A 128 -16.48 4.29 14.20
CA ASN A 128 -16.55 3.43 15.40
C ASN A 128 -16.82 1.94 15.09
N MET A 129 -16.35 1.48 13.93
CA MET A 129 -16.36 0.09 13.51
C MET A 129 -14.96 -0.55 13.64
N GLU A 130 -14.97 -1.88 13.72
CA GLU A 130 -13.79 -2.74 13.68
C GLU A 130 -13.90 -3.69 12.48
N PHE A 131 -12.85 -3.73 11.66
CA PHE A 131 -12.75 -4.65 10.53
C PHE A 131 -11.59 -5.60 10.78
N GLU A 132 -11.90 -6.86 11.04
CA GLU A 132 -10.92 -7.91 11.30
C GLU A 132 -10.71 -8.77 10.05
N ILE A 133 -9.45 -9.03 9.72
CA ILE A 133 -9.02 -9.97 8.69
C ILE A 133 -8.18 -11.01 9.43
N THR A 134 -8.67 -12.24 9.51
CA THR A 134 -8.23 -13.23 10.50
C THR A 134 -6.74 -13.51 10.35
N ASN A 135 -5.98 -13.37 11.45
CA ASN A 135 -4.51 -13.54 11.50
C ASN A 135 -3.69 -12.58 10.62
N ILE A 136 -4.29 -11.50 10.09
CA ILE A 136 -3.59 -10.54 9.22
C ILE A 136 -3.58 -9.16 9.84
N LEU A 137 -4.76 -8.57 10.09
CA LEU A 137 -4.87 -7.24 10.70
C LEU A 137 -6.27 -6.98 11.24
N THR A 138 -6.33 -5.96 12.10
CA THR A 138 -7.57 -5.38 12.60
C THR A 138 -7.49 -3.87 12.43
N LEU A 139 -8.43 -3.27 11.69
CA LEU A 139 -8.55 -1.81 11.55
C LEU A 139 -9.69 -1.31 12.44
N ARG A 140 -9.35 -0.48 13.43
CA ARG A 140 -10.32 0.18 14.31
C ARG A 140 -10.48 1.64 13.91
N THR A 141 -11.69 2.03 13.58
CA THR A 141 -11.97 3.39 13.04
C THR A 141 -12.24 4.45 14.11
N HIS A 142 -12.20 4.07 15.40
CA HIS A 142 -12.43 4.97 16.52
C HIS A 142 -11.46 6.15 16.50
N ASN A 143 -12.00 7.36 16.49
CA ASN A 143 -11.22 8.61 16.48
C ASN A 143 -10.20 8.69 15.33
N LEU A 144 -10.38 7.98 14.21
CA LEU A 144 -9.44 8.09 13.08
C LEU A 144 -9.76 9.26 12.15
N HIS A 145 -11.05 9.65 11.98
CA HIS A 145 -11.42 10.73 11.07
C HIS A 145 -10.61 12.01 11.30
N GLY A 146 -10.00 12.55 10.24
CA GLY A 146 -9.17 13.76 10.27
C GLY A 146 -7.76 13.57 10.82
N LYS A 147 -7.39 12.38 11.30
CA LYS A 147 -6.01 12.08 11.73
C LYS A 147 -5.13 11.73 10.54
N LYS A 148 -3.86 12.11 10.62
CA LYS A 148 -2.83 11.60 9.70
C LYS A 148 -2.83 10.07 9.77
N LEU A 149 -2.74 9.44 8.61
CA LEU A 149 -2.64 7.98 8.54
C LEU A 149 -1.31 7.54 9.17
N ASP A 150 -1.42 6.67 10.17
CA ASP A 150 -0.28 5.99 10.76
C ASP A 150 -0.25 4.54 10.29
N ARG A 151 0.95 4.01 10.05
CA ARG A 151 1.13 2.60 9.69
C ARG A 151 0.64 1.65 10.78
N TYR A 152 0.66 2.08 12.05
CA TYR A 152 0.17 1.26 13.16
C TYR A 152 -1.35 1.08 13.12
N ASP A 153 -2.10 1.98 12.48
CA ASP A 153 -3.56 1.92 12.39
C ASP A 153 -4.06 0.66 11.66
N TYR A 154 -3.25 0.11 10.75
CA TYR A 154 -3.57 -1.11 9.98
C TYR A 154 -2.62 -2.29 10.27
N GLY A 155 -1.91 -2.27 11.41
CA GLY A 155 -1.01 -3.37 11.82
C GLY A 155 0.40 -3.32 11.20
N GLY A 156 0.76 -2.22 10.56
CA GLY A 156 2.10 -1.98 10.01
C GLY A 156 2.33 -2.55 8.62
N PRO A 157 3.53 -2.35 8.04
CA PRO A 157 3.81 -2.73 6.66
C PRO A 157 3.70 -4.24 6.38
N LEU A 158 4.09 -5.07 7.34
CA LEU A 158 4.00 -6.52 7.20
C LEU A 158 2.56 -7.01 7.11
N ALA A 159 1.62 -6.36 7.79
CA ALA A 159 0.20 -6.71 7.71
C ALA A 159 -0.34 -6.53 6.29
N LEU A 160 0.01 -5.43 5.61
CA LEU A 160 -0.40 -5.23 4.22
C LEU A 160 0.29 -6.19 3.25
N LEU A 161 1.55 -6.55 3.52
CA LEU A 161 2.23 -7.59 2.74
C LEU A 161 1.53 -8.96 2.90
N ARG A 162 1.07 -9.30 4.12
CA ARG A 162 0.30 -10.53 4.35
C ARG A 162 -1.09 -10.45 3.70
N LEU A 163 -1.71 -9.29 3.71
CA LEU A 163 -3.01 -9.06 3.06
C LEU A 163 -2.94 -9.34 1.55
N ILE A 164 -1.95 -8.79 0.84
CA ILE A 164 -1.84 -9.03 -0.61
C ILE A 164 -1.55 -10.50 -0.93
N GLN A 165 -0.74 -11.18 -0.13
CA GLN A 165 -0.49 -12.62 -0.26
C GLN A 165 -1.77 -13.44 -0.03
N TYR A 166 -2.56 -13.05 0.98
CA TYR A 166 -3.83 -13.69 1.28
C TYR A 166 -4.82 -13.55 0.13
N VAL A 167 -4.99 -12.35 -0.42
CA VAL A 167 -5.91 -12.12 -1.56
C VAL A 167 -5.47 -12.94 -2.78
N LYS A 168 -4.17 -12.98 -3.11
CA LYS A 168 -3.64 -13.81 -4.20
C LYS A 168 -3.98 -15.30 -4.02
N ASN A 169 -3.85 -15.81 -2.80
CA ASN A 169 -4.19 -17.20 -2.50
C ASN A 169 -5.70 -17.44 -2.64
N LYS A 170 -6.52 -16.53 -2.09
CA LYS A 170 -7.99 -16.65 -2.12
C LYS A 170 -8.53 -16.65 -3.56
N MET A 171 -8.01 -15.80 -4.43
CA MET A 171 -8.34 -15.81 -5.87
C MET A 171 -8.04 -17.15 -6.54
N THR A 172 -6.90 -17.77 -6.19
CA THR A 172 -6.50 -19.05 -6.79
C THR A 172 -7.45 -20.16 -6.37
N THR A 173 -7.88 -20.19 -5.10
CA THR A 173 -8.85 -21.17 -4.60
C THR A 173 -10.23 -21.01 -5.23
N THR A 174 -10.71 -19.77 -5.43
CA THR A 174 -12.02 -19.51 -6.07
C THR A 174 -12.07 -19.98 -7.51
N ASN A 175 -10.97 -19.87 -8.26
CA ASN A 175 -10.87 -20.35 -9.65
C ASN A 175 -10.82 -21.88 -9.78
N HIS A 176 -10.73 -22.64 -8.69
CA HIS A 176 -10.78 -24.10 -8.70
C HIS A 176 -12.16 -24.68 -8.31
N LEU A 177 -13.13 -23.82 -8.01
CA LEU A 177 -14.51 -24.20 -7.64
C LEU A 177 -15.56 -23.84 -8.71
N LEU A 178 -15.11 -23.33 -9.86
CA LEU A 178 -15.90 -23.05 -11.06
C LEU A 178 -15.39 -23.91 -12.22
#